data_AF-M4BII4-F1
#
_entry.id   AF-M4BII4-F1
#
_cell.length_a   1.000
_cell.length_b   1.000
_cell.length_c   1.000
_cell.angle_alpha   90.00
_cell.angle_beta   90.00
_cell.angle_gamma   90.00
#
_symmetry.space_group_name_H-M   'P 1'
#
loop_
_entity.id
_entity.type
_entity.pdbx_description
1 polymer ?
#
loop_
_entity_poly.entity_id
_entity_poly.type
_entity_poly.pdbx_seq_one_letter_code
_entity_poly.pdbx_strand_id
1 'polypeptide(L)'
;MDSKTSNAERTARYVHEEKLKQNMDGQTDTKLPCRWFLDRSFYCITPGNQMEHFYRYGQVDECKFTWKNMYLCFRSSMMDEEKRQQFLKDTPLDASKGPHVTDVWESKETPGW
;
A
#
# COMPACT_ATOMS: atom_id res chain seq x y z
N MET A 1 -15.91 6.22 -5.57
CA MET A 1 -14.68 5.41 -5.46
C MET A 1 -15.02 4.22 -4.60
N ASP A 2 -14.84 3.01 -5.12
CA ASP A 2 -15.14 1.80 -4.37
C ASP A 2 -14.03 1.52 -3.34
N SER A 3 -14.36 0.88 -2.22
CA SER A 3 -13.40 0.58 -1.13
C SER A 3 -12.14 -0.13 -1.63
N LYS A 4 -12.28 -1.02 -2.62
CA LYS A 4 -11.17 -1.77 -3.22
C LYS A 4 -10.16 -0.84 -3.88
N THR A 5 -10.63 0.14 -4.64
CA THR A 5 -9.79 1.12 -5.35
C THR A 5 -9.04 2.01 -4.36
N SER A 6 -9.74 2.49 -3.33
CA SER A 6 -9.16 3.31 -2.26
C SER A 6 -8.05 2.57 -1.48
N ASN A 7 -8.27 1.31 -1.12
CA ASN A 7 -7.25 0.54 -0.42
C ASN A 7 -6.06 0.18 -1.35
N ALA A 8 -6.29 0.01 -2.65
CA ALA A 8 -5.24 -0.21 -3.64
C ALA A 8 -4.33 0.99 -3.81
N GLU A 9 -4.92 2.17 -3.95
CA GLU A 9 -4.21 3.44 -4.05
C GLU A 9 -3.37 3.70 -2.80
N ARG A 10 -3.95 3.51 -1.60
CA ARG A 10 -3.20 3.61 -0.33
C ARG A 10 -2.00 2.68 -0.27
N THR A 11 -2.13 1.47 -0.81
CA THR A 11 -1.04 0.48 -0.82
C THR A 11 0.07 0.93 -1.77
N ALA A 12 -0.27 1.30 -3.01
CA ALA A 12 0.70 1.76 -4.00
C ALA A 12 1.45 3.01 -3.50
N ARG A 13 0.71 3.94 -2.89
CA ARG A 13 1.25 5.12 -2.22
C ARG A 13 2.29 4.77 -1.15
N TYR A 14 1.93 3.90 -0.20
CA TYR A 14 2.82 3.53 0.90
C TYR A 14 4.11 2.87 0.38
N VAL A 15 3.99 1.95 -0.58
CA VAL A 15 5.14 1.29 -1.20
C VAL A 15 6.06 2.30 -1.90
N HIS A 16 5.48 3.28 -2.60
CA HIS A 16 6.24 4.34 -3.26
C HIS A 16 6.97 5.24 -2.25
N GLU A 17 6.29 5.69 -1.20
CA GLU A 17 6.89 6.50 -0.13
C GLU A 17 8.05 5.77 0.56
N GLU A 18 7.90 4.48 0.86
CA GLU A 18 8.97 3.66 1.46
C GLU A 18 10.16 3.49 0.52
N LYS A 19 9.92 3.31 -0.78
CA LYS A 19 10.99 3.24 -1.80
C LYS A 19 11.77 4.56 -1.88
N LEU A 20 11.08 5.70 -1.81
CA LEU A 20 11.74 7.01 -1.78
C LEU A 20 12.61 7.18 -0.53
N LYS A 21 12.13 6.77 0.65
CA LYS A 21 12.92 6.80 1.89
C LYS A 21 14.17 5.92 1.78
N GLN A 22 14.03 4.71 1.26
CA GLN A 22 15.18 3.80 1.03
C GLN A 22 16.24 4.44 0.11
N ASN A 23 15.81 5.10 -0.96
CA ASN A 23 16.72 5.82 -1.86
C ASN A 23 17.45 6.97 -1.17
N MET A 24 16.78 7.69 -0.26
CA MET A 24 17.35 8.82 0.49
C MET A 24 18.34 8.36 1.57
N ASP A 25 18.03 7.29 2.30
CA ASP A 25 18.86 6.77 3.39
C ASP A 25 20.11 6.01 2.88
N GLY A 26 20.27 5.87 1.56
CA GLY A 26 21.37 5.12 0.94
C GLY A 26 21.37 3.63 1.28
N GLN A 27 20.27 3.13 1.86
CA GLN A 27 20.15 1.79 2.40
C GLN A 27 19.47 0.89 1.38
N THR A 28 20.19 -0.09 0.85
CA THR A 28 19.67 -1.08 -0.11
C THR A 28 18.89 -2.20 0.59
N ASP A 29 18.19 -1.91 1.69
CA ASP A 29 17.46 -2.97 2.40
C ASP A 29 16.28 -3.42 1.52
N THR A 30 16.41 -4.62 0.94
CA THR A 30 15.39 -5.20 0.06
C THR A 30 14.15 -5.63 0.82
N LYS A 31 14.10 -5.46 2.15
CA LYS A 31 12.98 -5.90 2.99
C LYS A 31 11.70 -5.12 2.68
N LEU A 32 10.63 -5.88 2.49
CA LEU A 32 9.28 -5.33 2.37
C LEU A 32 8.72 -4.99 3.76
N PRO A 33 8.03 -3.84 3.91
CA PRO A 33 7.43 -3.41 5.18
C PRO A 33 6.13 -4.19 5.52
N CYS A 34 6.22 -5.51 5.68
CA CYS A 34 5.05 -6.37 5.93
C CYS A 34 4.30 -6.08 7.24
N ARG A 35 4.97 -5.46 8.21
CA ARG A 35 4.35 -5.02 9.47
C ARG A 35 3.20 -4.05 9.21
N TRP A 36 3.38 -3.08 8.31
CA TRP A 36 2.34 -2.10 8.00
C TRP A 36 1.10 -2.76 7.41
N PHE A 37 1.28 -3.75 6.53
CA PHE A 37 0.18 -4.49 5.93
C PHE A 37 -0.60 -5.35 6.94
N LEU A 38 0.09 -5.89 7.95
CA LEU A 38 -0.54 -6.57 9.09
C LEU A 38 -1.38 -5.58 9.89
N ASP A 39 -0.77 -4.49 10.35
CA ASP A 39 -1.45 -3.47 11.17
C ASP A 39 -2.66 -2.88 10.44
N ARG A 40 -2.54 -2.64 9.12
CA ARG A 40 -3.63 -2.16 8.27
C ARG A 40 -4.78 -3.16 8.15
N SER A 41 -4.49 -4.46 8.10
CA SER A 41 -5.51 -5.51 8.03
C SER A 41 -6.28 -5.62 9.34
N PHE A 42 -5.58 -5.55 10.48
CA PHE A 42 -6.21 -5.51 11.80
C PHE A 42 -7.00 -4.21 12.03
N TYR A 43 -6.47 -3.07 11.59
CA TYR A 43 -7.20 -1.81 11.65
C TYR A 43 -8.51 -1.87 10.87
N CYS A 44 -8.51 -2.53 9.71
CA CYS A 44 -9.70 -2.66 8.89
C CYS A 44 -10.88 -3.30 9.65
N ILE A 45 -10.64 -4.36 10.42
CA ILE A 45 -11.70 -5.07 11.15
C ILE A 45 -12.19 -4.34 12.41
N THR A 46 -11.53 -3.25 12.82
CA THR A 46 -11.93 -2.54 14.04
C THR A 46 -13.32 -1.90 13.88
N PRO A 47 -14.16 -1.92 14.93
CA PRO A 47 -15.50 -1.31 14.86
C PRO A 47 -15.47 0.16 14.47
N GLY A 48 -14.49 0.93 14.96
CA GLY A 48 -14.37 2.35 14.65
C GLY A 48 -14.14 2.62 13.17
N ASN A 49 -13.19 1.91 12.55
CA ASN A 49 -12.94 2.02 11.11
C ASN A 49 -14.15 1.56 10.28
N GLN A 50 -14.81 0.47 10.69
CA GLN A 50 -15.99 -0.04 10.00
C GLN A 50 -17.19 0.90 10.09
N MET A 51 -17.38 1.59 11.22
CA MET A 51 -18.40 2.63 11.36
C MET A 51 -18.14 3.83 10.45
N GLU A 52 -16.90 4.31 10.39
CA GLU A 52 -16.53 5.40 9.47
C GLU A 52 -16.73 4.99 8.01
N HIS A 53 -16.31 3.79 7.65
CA HIS A 53 -16.48 3.25 6.31
C HIS A 53 -17.97 3.13 5.95
N PHE A 54 -18.78 2.59 6.85
CA PHE A 54 -20.23 2.49 6.66
C PHE A 54 -20.88 3.87 6.52
N TYR A 55 -20.48 4.85 7.32
CA TYR A 55 -20.97 6.21 7.21
C TYR A 55 -20.66 6.84 5.84
N ARG A 56 -19.46 6.61 5.29
CA ARG A 56 -19.04 7.18 3.99
C ARG A 56 -19.63 6.46 2.79
N TYR A 57 -19.71 5.13 2.83
CA TYR A 57 -20.01 4.30 1.65
C TYR A 57 -21.30 3.49 1.76
N GLY A 58 -21.99 3.53 2.91
CA GLY A 58 -23.25 2.80 3.14
C GLY A 58 -23.09 1.28 3.29
N GLN A 59 -21.86 0.78 3.39
CA GLN A 59 -21.57 -0.65 3.50
C GLN A 59 -20.36 -0.91 4.40
N VAL A 60 -20.32 -2.08 5.02
CA VAL A 60 -19.17 -2.57 5.79
C VAL A 60 -18.10 -3.04 4.81
N ASP A 61 -16.83 -2.76 5.11
CA ASP A 61 -15.70 -3.26 4.31
C ASP A 61 -15.43 -4.73 4.67
N GLU A 62 -15.39 -5.61 3.67
CA GLU A 62 -15.03 -7.02 3.87
C GLU A 62 -13.52 -7.21 4.17
N CYS A 63 -12.71 -6.16 4.08
CA CYS A 63 -11.26 -6.17 4.31
C CYS A 63 -10.48 -7.13 3.39
N LYS A 64 -11.12 -7.70 2.36
CA LYS A 64 -10.51 -8.69 1.46
C LYS A 64 -9.21 -8.18 0.82
N PHE A 65 -9.18 -6.89 0.50
CA PHE A 65 -8.03 -6.28 -0.14
C PHE A 65 -6.83 -6.12 0.79
N THR A 66 -7.04 -5.63 2.02
CA THR A 66 -5.95 -5.48 3.00
C THR A 66 -5.39 -6.84 3.40
N TRP A 67 -6.26 -7.83 3.61
CA TRP A 67 -5.84 -9.22 3.88
C TRP A 67 -5.05 -9.83 2.72
N LYS A 68 -5.48 -9.59 1.47
CA LYS A 68 -4.74 -10.03 0.28
C LYS A 68 -3.33 -9.42 0.25
N ASN A 69 -3.20 -8.12 0.53
CA ASN A 69 -1.90 -7.44 0.53
C ASN A 69 -0.98 -7.94 1.65
N MET A 70 -1.54 -8.18 2.84
CA MET A 70 -0.81 -8.80 3.94
C MET A 70 -0.28 -10.18 3.52
N TYR A 71 -1.14 -11.03 2.96
CA TYR A 71 -0.73 -12.36 2.47
C TYR A 71 0.35 -12.27 1.39
N LEU A 72 0.18 -11.40 0.40
CA LEU A 72 1.17 -11.18 -0.67
C LEU A 72 2.51 -10.76 -0.09
N CYS A 73 2.52 -9.82 0.86
CA CYS A 73 3.75 -9.35 1.50
C CYS A 73 4.48 -10.50 2.20
N PHE A 74 3.82 -11.20 3.13
CA PHE A 74 4.43 -12.33 3.84
C PHE A 74 4.87 -13.46 2.89
N ARG A 75 4.07 -13.75 1.86
CA ARG A 75 4.41 -14.80 0.90
C ARG A 75 5.66 -14.45 0.10
N SER A 76 5.77 -13.18 -0.29
CA SER A 76 6.87 -12.62 -1.08
C SER A 76 8.15 -12.44 -0.26
N SER A 77 8.06 -12.22 1.06
CA SER A 77 9.24 -12.11 1.94
C SER A 77 9.99 -13.42 2.13
N MET A 78 9.36 -14.55 1.80
CA MET A 78 9.97 -15.89 1.81
C MET A 78 10.53 -16.31 0.45
N MET A 79 10.52 -15.44 -0.56
CA MET A 79 11.02 -15.72 -1.91
C MET A 79 12.36 -15.04 -2.16
N ASP A 80 13.15 -15.62 -3.07
CA ASP A 80 14.34 -14.97 -3.64
C ASP A 80 13.95 -13.70 -4.42
N GLU A 81 14.86 -12.72 -4.51
CA GLU A 81 14.59 -11.40 -5.10
C GLU A 81 13.96 -11.46 -6.51
N GLU A 82 14.53 -12.27 -7.41
CA GLU A 82 14.04 -12.39 -8.79
C GLU A 82 12.62 -12.97 -8.85
N LYS A 83 12.38 -14.05 -8.09
CA LYS A 83 11.06 -14.70 -8.00
C LYS A 83 10.04 -13.78 -7.34
N ARG A 84 10.49 -12.99 -6.36
CA ARG A 84 9.67 -12.02 -5.64
C ARG A 84 9.16 -10.94 -6.58
N GLN A 85 10.03 -10.35 -7.39
CA GLN A 85 9.64 -9.33 -8.36
C GLN A 85 8.66 -9.89 -9.39
N GLN A 86 8.88 -11.11 -9.87
CA GLN A 86 7.95 -11.79 -10.78
C GLN A 86 6.59 -12.10 -10.12
N PHE A 87 6.59 -12.50 -8.84
CA PHE A 87 5.39 -12.82 -8.09
C PHE A 87 4.55 -11.58 -7.75
N LEU A 88 5.22 -10.47 -7.42
CA LEU A 88 4.58 -9.20 -7.10
C LEU A 88 4.17 -8.42 -8.34
N LYS A 89 4.64 -8.82 -9.53
CA LYS A 89 4.24 -8.21 -10.79
C LYS A 89 2.72 -8.17 -10.88
N ASP A 90 2.22 -7.02 -11.31
CA ASP A 90 0.79 -6.75 -11.46
C ASP A 90 -0.03 -6.63 -10.18
N THR A 91 0.61 -6.78 -9.02
CA THR A 91 -0.04 -6.54 -7.72
C THR A 91 0.11 -5.08 -7.28
N PRO A 92 -0.70 -4.61 -6.32
CA PRO A 92 -0.52 -3.29 -5.71
C PRO A 92 0.82 -3.11 -4.97
N LEU A 93 1.52 -4.21 -4.69
CA LEU A 93 2.84 -4.20 -4.04
C LEU A 93 3.99 -4.13 -5.06
N ASP A 94 3.67 -4.07 -6.34
CA ASP A 94 4.65 -3.95 -7.41
C ASP A 94 5.38 -2.60 -7.33
N ALA A 95 6.67 -2.63 -6.98
CA ALA A 95 7.49 -1.43 -6.87
C ALA A 95 7.75 -0.73 -8.21
N SER A 96 7.40 -1.34 -9.34
CA SER A 96 7.44 -0.72 -10.66
C SER A 96 6.20 0.13 -10.95
N LYS A 97 5.07 -0.15 -10.28
CA LYS A 97 3.85 0.64 -10.43
C LYS A 97 3.93 1.86 -9.53
N GLY A 98 4.03 3.03 -10.16
CA GLY A 98 3.90 4.31 -9.47
C GLY A 98 2.48 4.51 -8.93
N PRO A 99 2.31 5.42 -7.95
CA PRO A 99 0.99 5.87 -7.51
C PRO A 99 0.19 6.51 -8.65
N HIS A 100 -1.12 6.67 -8.46
CA HIS A 100 -2.00 7.24 -9.47
C HIS A 100 -1.59 8.69 -9.81
N VAL A 101 -1.73 9.07 -11.08
CA VAL A 101 -1.27 10.37 -11.63
C VAL A 101 -1.93 11.60 -11.01
N THR A 102 -3.08 11.45 -10.35
CA THR A 102 -3.79 12.55 -9.68
C THR A 102 -3.28 12.82 -8.26
N ASP A 103 -2.46 11.93 -7.73
CA ASP A 103 -1.93 12.05 -6.38
C ASP A 103 -0.65 12.91 -6.53
N VAL A 104 -0.61 14.09 -5.89
CA VAL A 104 0.44 15.11 -6.13
C VAL A 104 1.66 14.76 -5.28
N TRP A 105 2.75 14.34 -5.93
CA TRP A 105 3.93 13.77 -5.24
C TRP A 105 5.17 14.65 -5.18
N GLU A 106 5.16 15.80 -5.82
CA GLU A 106 6.32 16.69 -5.80
C GLU A 106 6.10 17.77 -4.74
N SER A 107 7.09 17.93 -3.87
CA SER A 107 7.15 19.10 -3.00
C SER A 107 7.14 20.33 -3.90
N LYS A 108 6.11 21.17 -3.78
CA LYS A 108 6.12 22.48 -4.45
C LYS A 108 7.32 23.27 -3.93
N GLU A 109 8.32 23.45 -4.77
CA GLU A 109 9.47 24.31 -4.45
C GLU A 109 9.07 25.78 -4.39
N THR A 110 8.04 26.16 -5.15
CA THR A 110 7.49 27.51 -5.13
C THR A 110 5.99 27.49 -4.82
N PRO A 111 5.53 28.38 -3.92
CA PRO A 111 4.11 28.55 -3.68
C PRO A 111 3.44 29.08 -4.95
N GLY A 112 2.35 28.43 -5.35
CA GLY A 112 1.56 28.88 -6.49
C GLY A 112 0.64 30.01 -6.07
N TRP A 113 1.14 31.24 -6.21
CA TRP A 113 0.35 32.47 -6.36
C TRP A 113 0.77 33.17 -7.64
#